data_AF-A0A915KA37-F1
#
_entry.id   AF-A0A915KA37-F1
#
_cell.length_a   1.000
_cell.length_b   1.000
_cell.length_c   1.000
_cell.angle_alpha   90.00
_cell.angle_beta   90.00
_cell.angle_gamma   90.00
#
_symmetry.space_group_name_H-M   'P 1'
#
loop_
_entity.id
_entity.type
_entity.pdbx_description
1 polymer ?
#
loop_
_entity_poly.entity_id
_entity_poly.type
_entity_poly.pdbx_seq_one_letter_code
_entity_poly.pdbx_strand_id
1 'polypeptide(L)'
;HSLQTYFNESALTLIRTLVTGGATPELELILAEGAGLRGGYSTPELLQKRDRCRIAQHSLGNSGPLEGLVDASNSNATYGQLFSRALNEKGMLCFGLYRLQDDAPLNSNKRYVITSCPANLRLQPGDLVFLLEPFDPGLQYEPVQKRKNAEI
;
A
#
# COMPACT_ATOMS: atom_id res chain seq x y z
N HIS A 1 -14.29 15.12 18.61
CA HIS A 1 -14.53 13.68 18.42
C HIS A 1 -15.71 13.53 17.48
N SER A 2 -15.39 13.25 16.22
CA SER A 2 -16.17 13.57 15.02
C SER A 2 -17.17 12.47 14.63
N LEU A 3 -18.33 12.89 14.13
CA LEU A 3 -19.52 12.13 13.71
C LEU A 3 -19.31 10.82 12.92
N GLN A 4 -18.12 10.55 12.37
CA GLN A 4 -17.82 9.33 11.62
C GLN A 4 -17.75 8.07 12.52
N THR A 5 -17.26 8.18 13.77
CA THR A 5 -17.15 7.02 14.67
C THR A 5 -18.52 6.50 15.14
N TYR A 6 -19.53 7.39 15.14
CA TYR A 6 -20.87 7.08 15.62
C TYR A 6 -21.70 6.27 14.61
N PHE A 7 -21.46 6.45 13.31
CA PHE A 7 -22.25 5.79 12.26
C PHE A 7 -21.64 4.51 11.71
N ASN A 8 -20.33 4.31 11.82
CA ASN A 8 -19.69 3.09 11.32
C ASN A 8 -18.43 2.75 12.12
N GLU A 9 -18.61 1.93 13.15
CA GLU A 9 -17.53 1.42 14.00
C GLU A 9 -16.48 0.63 13.18
N SER A 10 -16.92 -0.05 12.11
CA SER A 10 -16.02 -0.77 11.19
C SER A 10 -15.08 0.15 10.41
N ALA A 11 -15.49 1.40 10.12
CA ALA A 11 -14.65 2.37 9.40
C ALA A 11 -13.46 2.83 10.27
N LEU A 12 -13.66 2.99 11.58
CA LEU A 12 -12.58 3.34 12.51
C LEU A 12 -11.54 2.21 12.60
N THR A 13 -12.01 0.98 12.71
CA THR A 13 -11.15 -0.22 12.74
C THR A 13 -10.37 -0.39 11.44
N LEU A 14 -10.99 -0.07 10.29
CA LEU A 14 -10.34 -0.10 8.98
C LEU A 14 -9.23 0.96 8.90
N ILE A 15 -9.51 2.21 9.31
CA ILE A 15 -8.51 3.29 9.34
C ILE A 15 -7.36 2.95 10.29
N ARG A 16 -7.65 2.44 11.50
CA ARG A 16 -6.61 2.04 12.46
C ARG A 16 -5.71 0.96 11.87
N THR A 17 -6.31 -0.07 11.28
CA THR A 17 -5.57 -1.15 10.63
C THR A 17 -4.72 -0.64 9.47
N LEU A 18 -5.27 0.25 8.64
CA LEU A 18 -4.58 0.79 7.47
C LEU A 18 -3.41 1.72 7.85
N VAL A 19 -3.60 2.57 8.87
CA VAL A 19 -2.63 3.61 9.24
C VAL A 19 -1.57 3.09 10.20
N THR A 20 -1.94 2.31 11.22
CA THR A 20 -0.98 1.76 12.20
C THR A 20 -0.45 0.39 11.79
N GLY A 21 -0.81 -0.08 10.59
CA GLY A 21 -0.38 -1.36 10.05
C GLY A 21 -0.97 -2.56 10.81
N GLY A 22 -2.17 -2.45 11.37
CA GLY A 22 -2.85 -3.53 12.10
C GLY A 22 -2.34 -3.69 13.52
N ALA A 23 -2.42 -2.63 14.33
CA ALA A 23 -2.29 -2.75 15.78
C ALA A 23 -3.45 -3.62 16.26
N THR A 24 -3.18 -4.91 16.48
CA THR A 24 -4.19 -5.83 16.97
C THR A 24 -4.39 -5.61 18.48
N PRO A 25 -5.57 -5.90 19.02
CA PRO A 25 -5.83 -5.77 20.45
C PRO A 25 -4.85 -6.59 21.32
N GLU A 26 -4.28 -7.68 20.78
CA GLU A 26 -3.22 -8.41 21.50
C GLU A 26 -1.94 -7.58 21.66
N LEU A 27 -1.60 -6.74 20.68
CA LEU A 27 -0.43 -5.88 20.74
C LEU A 27 -0.61 -4.76 21.77
N GLU A 28 -1.83 -4.24 21.90
CA GLU A 28 -2.20 -3.26 22.92
C GLU A 28 -2.11 -3.86 24.33
N LEU A 29 -2.52 -5.11 24.50
CA LEU A 29 -2.42 -5.82 25.78
C LEU A 29 -0.95 -6.04 26.20
N ILE A 30 -0.09 -6.48 25.28
CA ILE A 30 1.37 -6.67 25.52
C ILE A 30 2.04 -5.35 25.90
N LEU A 31 1.63 -4.24 25.26
CA LEU A 31 2.14 -2.91 25.57
C LEU A 31 1.62 -2.41 26.93
N ALA A 32 0.35 -2.70 27.27
CA ALA A 32 -0.24 -2.37 28.57
C ALA A 32 0.43 -3.13 29.73
N GLU A 33 0.93 -4.34 29.47
CA GLU A 33 1.71 -5.14 30.42
C GLU A 33 3.16 -4.63 30.61
N GLY A 34 3.58 -3.60 29.87
CA GLY A 34 4.91 -2.99 30.00
C GLY A 34 6.05 -3.81 29.40
N ALA A 35 5.75 -4.88 28.65
CA ALA A 35 6.73 -5.81 28.10
C ALA A 35 7.55 -5.24 26.92
N GLY A 36 7.14 -4.11 26.35
CA GLY A 36 7.72 -3.54 25.13
C GLY A 36 7.52 -4.47 23.91
N LEU A 37 8.05 -4.07 22.76
CA LEU A 37 8.02 -4.91 21.55
C LEU A 37 9.12 -5.98 21.64
N ARG A 38 8.84 -7.08 22.36
CA ARG A 38 9.71 -8.26 22.36
C ARG A 38 9.46 -9.11 21.12
N GLY A 39 10.50 -9.33 20.32
CA GLY A 39 10.44 -10.21 19.16
C GLY A 39 10.26 -11.67 19.58
N GLY A 40 9.24 -12.33 19.02
CA GLY A 40 9.02 -13.77 19.17
C GLY A 40 9.70 -14.60 18.08
N TYR A 41 9.73 -15.92 18.25
CA TYR A 41 10.15 -16.85 17.21
C TYR A 41 9.20 -16.79 16.01
N SER A 42 9.73 -16.84 14.79
CA SER A 42 8.93 -16.86 13.55
C SER A 42 8.25 -18.22 13.37
N THR A 43 7.05 -18.40 13.93
CA THR A 43 6.18 -19.53 13.60
C THR A 43 5.49 -19.30 12.24
N PRO A 44 5.10 -20.35 11.51
CA PRO A 44 4.37 -20.20 10.24
C PRO A 44 3.09 -19.36 10.37
N GLU A 45 2.41 -19.42 11.51
CA GLU A 45 1.23 -18.60 11.81
C GLU A 45 1.57 -17.10 11.93
N LEU A 46 2.71 -16.76 12.53
CA LEU A 46 3.18 -15.37 12.65
C LEU A 46 3.71 -14.82 11.32
N LEU A 47 4.21 -15.69 10.43
CA LEU A 47 4.61 -15.32 9.08
C LEU A 47 3.40 -14.98 8.21
N GLN A 48 2.30 -15.76 8.29
CA GLN A 48 1.04 -15.41 7.61
C GLN A 48 0.46 -14.06 8.09
N LYS A 49 0.66 -13.70 9.36
CA LYS A 49 0.25 -12.38 9.88
C LYS A 49 1.00 -11.20 9.24
N ARG A 50 2.03 -11.45 8.41
CA ARG A 50 2.76 -10.43 7.64
C ARG A 50 2.19 -10.20 6.24
N ASP A 51 1.25 -11.02 5.78
CA ASP A 51 0.61 -10.94 4.45
C ASP A 51 -0.39 -9.78 4.32
N ARG A 52 -0.08 -8.63 4.92
CA ARG A 52 -0.94 -7.44 4.91
C ARG A 52 -0.61 -6.58 3.71
N CYS A 53 -1.65 -6.02 3.10
CA CYS A 53 -1.48 -5.05 2.04
C CYS A 53 -0.74 -3.80 2.54
N ARG A 54 0.09 -3.22 1.68
CA ARG A 54 0.84 -2.00 1.97
C ARG A 54 0.34 -0.87 1.09
N ILE A 55 0.27 0.34 1.64
CA ILE A 55 0.04 1.53 0.83
C ILE A 55 1.33 1.86 0.09
N ALA A 56 1.24 1.96 -1.22
CA ALA A 56 2.32 2.39 -2.08
C ALA A 56 1.86 3.49 -3.03
N GLN A 57 2.84 4.18 -3.60
CA GLN A 57 2.62 5.22 -4.59
C GLN A 57 3.53 4.94 -5.79
N HIS A 58 2.92 4.75 -6.96
CA HIS A 58 3.66 4.43 -8.18
C HIS A 58 3.40 5.43 -9.29
N SER A 59 4.43 5.70 -10.08
CA SER A 59 4.30 6.47 -11.30
C SER A 59 3.64 5.65 -12.40
N LEU A 60 2.85 6.33 -13.24
CA LEU A 60 2.35 5.76 -14.49
C LEU A 60 3.41 5.71 -15.61
N GLY A 61 4.62 6.19 -15.34
CA GLY A 61 5.73 6.11 -16.29
C GLY A 61 6.11 4.66 -16.65
N ASN A 62 6.94 4.53 -17.68
CA ASN A 62 7.40 3.27 -18.27
C ASN A 62 8.38 2.48 -17.39
N SER A 63 8.26 2.58 -16.06
CA SER A 63 9.11 1.86 -15.12
C SER A 63 8.35 1.62 -13.82
N GLY A 64 8.02 0.36 -13.53
CA GLY A 64 7.45 -0.04 -12.25
C GLY A 64 6.33 -1.08 -12.35
N PRO A 65 5.65 -1.37 -11.23
CA PRO A 65 4.63 -2.44 -11.17
C PRO A 65 3.37 -2.14 -11.98
N LEU A 66 3.17 -0.87 -12.38
CA LEU A 66 2.08 -0.42 -13.24
C LEU A 66 2.43 -0.42 -14.73
N GLU A 67 3.67 -0.76 -15.08
CA GLU A 67 4.13 -0.84 -16.47
C GLU A 67 3.31 -1.87 -17.26
N GLY A 68 2.91 -1.50 -18.47
CA GLY A 68 2.13 -2.36 -19.37
C GLY A 68 0.64 -2.46 -19.05
N LEU A 69 0.17 -1.97 -17.89
CA LEU A 69 -1.26 -1.97 -17.56
C LEU A 69 -2.03 -0.95 -18.39
N VAL A 70 -1.51 0.27 -18.48
CA VAL A 70 -2.09 1.37 -19.26
C VAL A 70 -0.98 2.19 -19.89
N ASP A 71 -1.22 2.64 -21.12
CA ASP A 71 -0.32 3.57 -21.79
C ASP A 71 -0.77 5.01 -21.47
N ALA A 72 -0.23 5.60 -20.41
CA ALA A 72 -0.54 6.97 -20.03
C ALA A 72 -0.05 8.02 -21.05
N SER A 73 0.81 7.64 -22.00
CA SER A 73 1.19 8.50 -23.13
C SER A 73 0.08 8.56 -24.20
N ASN A 74 -0.82 7.57 -24.20
CA ASN A 74 -1.98 7.56 -25.07
C ASN A 74 -3.13 8.36 -24.43
N SER A 75 -3.68 9.30 -25.20
CA SER A 75 -4.82 10.16 -24.81
C SER A 75 -6.10 9.42 -24.38
N ASN A 76 -6.18 8.11 -24.63
CA ASN A 76 -7.34 7.28 -24.29
C ASN A 76 -7.21 6.50 -22.97
N ALA A 77 -6.08 6.57 -22.26
CA ALA A 77 -5.94 5.88 -20.99
C ALA A 77 -6.81 6.51 -19.90
N THR A 78 -7.66 5.69 -19.27
CA THR A 78 -8.58 6.11 -18.21
C THR A 78 -8.28 5.43 -16.88
N TYR A 79 -8.65 6.11 -15.79
CA TYR A 79 -8.50 5.57 -14.43
C TYR A 79 -9.25 4.24 -14.26
N GLY A 80 -10.44 4.09 -14.87
CA GLY A 80 -11.19 2.84 -14.81
C GLY A 80 -10.46 1.65 -15.45
N GLN A 81 -9.81 1.86 -16.59
CA GLN A 81 -9.01 0.82 -17.24
C GLN A 81 -7.81 0.41 -16.36
N LEU A 82 -7.11 1.40 -15.79
CA LEU A 82 -6.03 1.16 -14.84
C LEU A 82 -6.53 0.36 -13.63
N PHE A 83 -7.63 0.81 -13.02
CA PHE A 83 -8.21 0.19 -11.83
C PHE A 83 -8.57 -1.28 -12.10
N SER A 84 -9.31 -1.55 -13.17
CA SER A 84 -9.73 -2.92 -13.52
C SER A 84 -8.54 -3.83 -13.84
N ARG A 85 -7.54 -3.33 -14.57
CA ARG A 85 -6.35 -4.12 -14.91
C ARG A 85 -5.42 -4.35 -13.73
N ALA A 86 -5.15 -3.32 -12.93
CA ALA A 86 -4.33 -3.46 -11.72
C ALA A 86 -4.95 -4.47 -10.73
N LEU A 87 -6.28 -4.45 -10.60
CA LEU A 87 -6.99 -5.38 -9.73
C LEU A 87 -6.97 -6.82 -10.29
N ASN A 88 -7.27 -7.01 -11.58
CA ASN A 88 -7.32 -8.36 -12.18
C ASN A 88 -5.95 -8.99 -12.40
N GLU A 89 -4.95 -8.23 -12.87
CA GLU A 89 -3.67 -8.78 -13.30
C GLU A 89 -2.65 -8.83 -12.16
N LYS A 90 -2.77 -7.93 -11.17
CA LYS A 90 -1.77 -7.75 -10.10
C LYS A 90 -2.35 -7.82 -8.69
N GLY A 91 -3.68 -7.89 -8.54
CA GLY A 91 -4.32 -7.83 -7.22
C GLY A 91 -4.11 -6.50 -6.49
N MET A 92 -3.74 -5.43 -7.21
CA MET A 92 -3.48 -4.13 -6.63
C MET A 92 -4.75 -3.27 -6.65
N LEU A 93 -5.10 -2.69 -5.51
CA LEU A 93 -6.28 -1.81 -5.40
C LEU A 93 -5.87 -0.34 -5.47
N CYS A 94 -6.12 0.30 -6.61
CA CYS A 94 -5.93 1.74 -6.77
C CYS A 94 -7.04 2.51 -6.06
N PHE A 95 -6.71 3.56 -5.30
CA PHE A 95 -7.71 4.34 -4.54
C PHE A 95 -7.57 5.86 -4.67
N GLY A 96 -6.55 6.36 -5.38
CA GLY A 96 -6.44 7.78 -5.67
C GLY A 96 -5.32 8.11 -6.64
N LEU A 97 -5.29 9.37 -7.08
CA LEU A 97 -4.24 9.94 -7.92
C LEU A 97 -3.58 11.12 -7.21
N TYR A 98 -2.32 11.37 -7.56
CA TYR A 98 -1.52 12.50 -7.11
C TYR A 98 -0.94 13.22 -8.32
N ARG A 99 -1.72 14.18 -8.80
CA ARG A 99 -1.54 14.86 -10.09
C ARG A 99 -0.78 16.17 -9.93
N LEU A 100 0.06 16.50 -10.90
CA LEU A 100 0.79 17.77 -10.94
C LEU A 100 -0.18 18.94 -11.14
N GLN A 101 0.06 20.05 -10.43
CA GLN A 101 -0.73 21.26 -10.57
C GLN A 101 -0.22 22.09 -11.76
N ASP A 102 -1.04 22.28 -12.79
CA ASP A 102 -0.64 22.92 -14.05
C ASP A 102 -0.32 24.44 -13.90
N ASP A 103 -1.00 25.16 -12.99
CA ASP A 103 -0.81 26.61 -12.76
C ASP A 103 0.36 26.94 -11.81
N ALA A 104 1.24 25.98 -11.56
CA ALA A 104 2.34 26.17 -10.63
C ALA A 104 3.50 26.94 -11.32
N PRO A 105 4.19 27.88 -10.62
CA PRO A 105 5.29 28.65 -11.22
C PRO A 105 6.36 27.70 -11.78
N LEU A 106 7.12 28.14 -12.80
CA LEU A 106 7.97 27.34 -13.72
C LEU A 106 8.88 26.21 -13.14
N ASN A 107 8.98 26.03 -11.82
CA ASN A 107 9.74 24.97 -11.14
C ASN A 107 8.97 24.34 -9.96
N SER A 108 7.64 24.38 -9.97
CA SER A 108 6.85 23.93 -8.84
C SER A 108 6.35 22.51 -9.03
N ASN A 109 6.86 21.60 -8.19
CA ASN A 109 6.45 20.19 -8.15
C ASN A 109 5.22 19.96 -7.27
N LYS A 110 4.35 20.97 -7.12
CA LYS A 110 3.15 20.87 -6.30
C LYS A 110 2.17 19.94 -6.98
N ARG A 111 1.62 19.03 -6.19
CA ARG A 111 0.67 18.02 -6.65
C ARG A 111 -0.54 18.02 -5.73
N TYR A 112 -1.69 17.72 -6.29
CA TYR A 112 -2.94 17.61 -5.55
C TYR A 112 -3.46 16.18 -5.57
N VAL A 113 -4.17 15.81 -4.51
CA VAL A 113 -4.73 14.46 -4.35
C VAL A 113 -6.14 14.44 -4.94
N ILE A 114 -6.42 13.45 -5.78
CA ILE A 114 -7.75 13.14 -6.28
C ILE A 114 -8.16 11.81 -5.67
N THR A 115 -9.02 11.86 -4.65
CA THR A 115 -9.67 10.67 -4.09
C THR A 115 -10.94 10.36 -4.87
N SER A 116 -11.34 9.08 -4.91
CA SER A 116 -12.57 8.65 -5.62
C SER A 116 -12.61 9.10 -7.09
N CYS A 117 -11.53 8.83 -7.83
CA CYS A 117 -11.43 9.18 -9.25
C CYS A 117 -12.54 8.49 -10.07
N PRO A 118 -13.27 9.23 -10.93
CA PRO A 118 -14.30 8.62 -11.77
C PRO A 118 -13.66 7.74 -12.84
N ALA A 119 -14.35 6.68 -13.26
CA ALA A 119 -13.80 5.68 -14.17
C ALA A 119 -13.37 6.24 -15.53
N ASN A 120 -14.03 7.30 -16.00
CA ASN A 120 -13.73 7.99 -17.26
C ASN A 120 -12.64 9.07 -17.14
N LEU A 121 -12.06 9.29 -15.95
CA LEU A 121 -11.00 10.26 -15.77
C LEU A 121 -9.80 9.88 -16.63
N ARG A 122 -9.36 10.78 -17.50
CA ARG A 122 -8.15 10.59 -18.29
C ARG A 122 -6.91 10.73 -17.42
N LEU A 123 -5.98 9.80 -17.60
CA LEU A 123 -4.70 9.78 -16.93
C LEU A 123 -3.72 10.72 -17.67
N GLN A 124 -2.78 11.29 -16.92
CA GLN A 124 -1.67 12.09 -17.45
C GLN A 124 -0.35 11.35 -17.21
N PRO A 125 0.66 11.50 -18.10
CA PRO A 125 1.97 10.85 -17.93
C PRO A 125 2.67 11.19 -16.61
N GLY A 126 2.40 12.38 -16.06
CA GLY A 126 2.98 12.84 -14.80
C GLY A 126 2.25 12.33 -13.54
N ASP A 127 1.15 11.59 -13.68
CA ASP A 127 0.36 11.13 -12.54
C ASP A 127 1.08 10.07 -11.72
N LEU A 128 0.92 10.18 -10.40
CA LEU A 128 1.27 9.12 -9.46
C LEU A 128 -0.03 8.52 -8.92
N VAL A 129 -0.07 7.21 -8.71
CA VAL A 129 -1.26 6.46 -8.29
C VAL A 129 -1.05 5.97 -6.87
N PHE A 130 -2.01 6.23 -6.00
CA PHE A 130 -2.08 5.59 -4.69
C PHE A 130 -2.76 4.23 -4.81
N LEU A 131 -2.09 3.21 -4.31
CA LEU A 131 -2.55 1.84 -4.44
C LEU A 131 -2.22 1.01 -3.18
N LEU A 132 -2.99 -0.04 -2.99
CA LEU A 132 -2.71 -1.08 -2.01
C LEU A 132 -2.05 -2.24 -2.74
N GLU A 133 -0.79 -2.50 -2.41
CA GLU A 133 -0.05 -3.65 -2.90
C GLU A 133 -0.31 -4.84 -2.00
N PRO A 134 -0.64 -6.02 -2.56
CA PRO A 134 -0.60 -7.24 -1.78
C PRO A 134 0.82 -7.51 -1.29
N PHE A 135 0.95 -8.25 -0.21
CA PHE A 135 2.25 -8.70 0.25
C PHE A 135 2.84 -9.68 -0.78
N ASP A 136 3.96 -9.29 -1.39
CA ASP A 136 4.79 -10.20 -2.18
C ASP A 136 5.79 -10.89 -1.23
N PRO A 137 5.71 -12.23 -1.06
CA PRO A 137 6.65 -12.97 -0.22
C PRO A 137 8.10 -12.91 -0.74
N GLY A 138 8.33 -12.47 -1.98
CA GLY A 138 9.67 -12.38 -2.56
C GLY A 138 10.38 -13.74 -2.61
N LEU A 139 11.71 -13.73 -2.55
CA LEU A 139 12.51 -14.95 -2.43
C LEU A 139 12.32 -15.58 -1.04
N GLN A 140 12.15 -16.90 -0.99
CA GLN A 140 12.01 -17.66 0.25
C GLN A 140 13.14 -17.30 1.23
N TYR A 141 12.75 -16.97 2.46
CA TYR A 141 13.70 -16.77 3.54
C TYR A 141 14.36 -18.12 3.87
N GLU A 142 15.61 -18.31 3.43
CA GLU A 142 16.49 -19.37 3.91
C GLU A 142 17.00 -18.97 5.31
N PRO A 143 16.57 -19.66 6.39
CA PRO A 143 17.09 -19.37 7.72
C PRO A 143 18.60 -19.62 7.74
N VAL A 144 19.36 -18.62 8.17
CA VAL A 144 20.81 -18.74 8.34
C VAL A 144 21.08 -19.90 9.30
N GLN A 145 21.57 -21.03 8.76
CA GLN A 145 21.99 -22.17 9.57
C GLN A 145 23.09 -21.69 10.52
N LYS A 146 22.81 -21.71 11.83
CA LYS A 146 23.83 -21.49 12.85
C LYS A 146 24.94 -22.50 12.60
N ARG A 147 26.13 -22.02 12.19
CA ARG A 147 27.35 -22.82 12.15
C ARG A 147 27.52 -23.43 13.55
N LYS A 148 27.36 -24.75 13.66
CA LYS A 148 27.71 -25.48 14.86
C LYS A 148 29.19 -25.22 15.14
N ASN A 149 29.47 -24.89 16.39
CA ASN A 149 30.79 -24.63 16.95
C ASN A 149 31.83 -25.62 16.39
N ALA A 150 32.90 -25.08 15.81
CA ALA A 150 34.15 -25.80 15.71
C ALA A 150 34.80 -25.75 17.10
N GLU A 151 34.47 -26.75 17.92
CA GLU A 151 35.39 -27.23 18.95
C GLU A 151 36.36 -28.19 18.26
N ILE A 152 37.64 -27.84 18.23
CA ILE A 152 38.83 -28.62 18.64
C ILE A 152 40.00 -27.62 18.69
#